data_AF-A0A947JZT6-F1
#
_entry.id   AF-A0A947JZT6-F1
#
_cell.length_a   1.000
_cell.length_b   1.000
_cell.length_c   1.000
_cell.angle_alpha   90.00
_cell.angle_beta   90.00
_cell.angle_gamma   90.00
#
_symmetry.space_group_name_H-M   'P 1'
#
loop_
_entity.id
_entity.type
_entity.pdbx_description
1 polymer ?
#
loop_
_entity_poly.entity_id
_entity_poly.type
_entity_poly.pdbx_seq_one_letter_code
_entity_poly.pdbx_strand_id
1 'polypeptide(L)'
;MADAEPTPHEAPERIALESAPERRRDRVRARMKRYVDVPLSIRTSDLPVRAASAAVMIALAALAVWAGGVWLAGFIGAVALATFVEYALLGHRAFSSWSGRGVALVFGLAYIGFAGLFLTQMPVFLLVGVIGTVIFVDTFAYFFGRTIGGPKIAPAISPSKTWAGLLGGVVGASLWLAGFVWVLAGRGSFAMVGYYIVDAAQIVAAGAILAIAAQSGDFFESWLKR
;
A
#
# COMPACT_ATOMS: atom_id res chain seq x y z
N MET A 1 1.73 62.16 39.31
CA MET A 1 2.59 61.96 38.13
C MET A 1 1.66 62.06 36.95
N ALA A 2 1.67 63.21 36.27
CA ALA A 2 0.74 63.52 35.18
C ALA A 2 1.21 62.82 33.90
N ASP A 3 0.31 62.07 33.28
CA ASP A 3 0.51 61.53 31.93
C ASP A 3 0.57 62.70 30.95
N ALA A 4 1.75 62.90 30.34
CA ALA A 4 1.94 63.91 29.32
C ALA A 4 1.18 63.49 28.05
N GLU A 5 0.26 64.34 27.59
CA GLU A 5 -0.40 64.16 26.29
C GLU A 5 0.66 64.15 25.17
N PRO A 6 0.55 63.22 24.20
CA PRO A 6 1.51 63.09 23.12
C PRO A 6 1.46 64.31 22.20
N THR A 7 2.63 64.80 21.80
CA THR A 7 2.72 65.99 20.94
C THR A 7 2.23 65.67 19.51
N PRO A 8 1.65 66.65 18.77
CA PRO A 8 1.01 66.42 17.46
C PRO A 8 1.91 65.81 16.38
N HIS A 9 3.23 65.86 16.57
CA HIS A 9 4.22 65.33 15.62
C HIS A 9 4.54 63.83 15.81
N GLU A 10 4.18 63.23 16.95
CA GLU A 10 4.47 61.81 17.25
C GLU A 10 3.34 60.84 16.86
N ALA A 11 2.14 61.36 16.60
CA ALA A 11 0.97 60.56 16.22
C ALA A 11 1.11 59.82 14.87
N PRO A 12 1.61 60.43 13.77
CA PRO A 12 1.69 59.73 12.48
C PRO A 12 2.77 58.65 12.45
N GLU A 13 3.85 58.80 13.22
CA GLU A 13 4.96 57.84 13.27
C GLU A 13 4.57 56.56 14.04
N ARG A 14 3.78 56.69 15.12
CA ARG A 14 3.22 55.53 15.85
C ARG A 14 2.20 54.75 15.01
N ILE A 15 1.37 55.45 14.23
CA ILE A 15 0.38 54.80 13.35
C ILE A 15 1.07 54.07 12.18
N ALA A 16 2.18 54.60 11.67
CA ALA A 16 2.99 53.95 10.63
C ALA A 16 3.67 52.66 11.15
N LEU A 17 4.25 52.68 12.36
CA LEU A 17 4.91 51.52 12.97
C LEU A 17 3.93 50.40 13.37
N GLU A 18 2.66 50.72 13.62
CA GLU A 18 1.66 49.72 13.99
C GLU A 18 1.14 48.90 12.79
N SER A 19 1.34 49.41 11.57
CA SER A 19 0.88 48.84 10.30
C SER A 19 1.83 47.82 9.64
N ALA A 20 2.91 47.43 10.30
CA ALA A 20 3.91 46.52 9.73
C ALA A 20 3.38 45.08 9.49
N PRO A 21 3.58 44.49 8.30
CA PRO A 21 3.04 43.18 7.90
C PRO A 21 3.66 41.96 8.62
N GLU A 22 4.63 42.16 9.51
CA GLU A 22 5.36 41.09 10.21
C GLU A 22 4.49 40.24 11.16
N ARG A 23 3.42 40.81 11.75
CA ARG A 23 2.60 40.08 12.73
C ARG A 23 1.71 38.99 12.14
N ARG A 24 1.50 38.94 10.82
CA ARG A 24 0.64 37.93 10.18
C ARG A 24 1.39 36.63 9.93
N ARG A 25 2.63 36.76 9.45
CA ARG A 25 3.53 35.61 9.22
C ARG A 25 3.84 34.90 10.52
N ASP A 26 4.14 35.65 11.59
CA ASP A 26 4.49 35.06 12.88
C ASP A 26 3.29 34.44 13.60
N ARG A 27 2.10 35.03 13.47
CA ARG A 27 0.85 34.42 13.97
C ARG A 27 0.50 33.13 13.23
N VAL A 28 0.71 33.07 11.92
CA VAL A 28 0.51 31.84 11.14
C VAL A 28 1.55 30.79 11.52
N ARG A 29 2.83 31.16 11.68
CA ARG A 29 3.89 30.25 12.10
C ARG A 29 3.66 29.70 13.52
N ALA A 30 3.25 30.56 14.45
CA ALA A 30 2.90 30.17 15.82
C ALA A 30 1.62 29.30 15.89
N ARG A 31 0.65 29.53 14.99
CA ARG A 31 -0.55 28.70 14.88
C ARG A 31 -0.24 27.34 14.24
N MET A 32 0.64 27.29 13.23
CA MET A 32 1.10 26.03 12.64
C MET A 32 1.91 25.19 13.63
N LYS A 33 2.76 25.81 14.46
CA LYS A 33 3.54 25.09 15.47
C LYS A 33 2.66 24.37 16.51
N ARG A 34 1.42 24.83 16.75
CA ARG A 34 0.43 24.17 17.61
C ARG A 34 -0.27 22.95 16.99
N TYR A 35 -0.20 22.77 15.67
CA TYR A 35 -0.81 21.63 14.97
C TYR A 35 0.23 20.61 14.47
N VAL A 36 1.52 20.92 14.61
CA VAL A 36 2.64 20.07 14.17
C VAL A 36 3.49 19.68 15.37
N ASP A 37 2.86 19.17 16.42
CA ASP A 37 3.52 18.20 17.29
C ASP A 37 3.18 16.83 16.71
N VAL A 38 3.98 16.39 15.74
CA VAL A 38 3.95 15.00 15.27
C VAL A 38 4.98 14.26 16.09
N PRO A 39 4.61 13.57 17.18
CA PRO A 39 5.48 12.60 17.80
C PRO A 39 5.64 11.43 16.82
N LEU A 40 6.60 11.52 15.90
CA LEU A 40 7.12 10.38 15.15
C LEU A 40 8.06 9.58 16.06
N SER A 41 7.55 9.11 17.20
CA SER A 41 8.22 8.04 17.94
C SER A 41 7.90 6.74 17.23
N ILE A 42 8.62 6.44 16.14
CA ILE A 42 8.71 5.08 15.62
C ILE A 42 9.52 4.31 16.66
N ARG A 43 8.84 3.56 17.53
CA ARG A 43 9.53 2.62 18.42
C ARG A 43 10.25 1.59 17.55
N THR A 44 11.56 1.71 17.46
CA THR A 44 12.45 0.76 16.76
C THR A 44 12.44 -0.64 17.38
N SER A 45 11.84 -0.80 18.57
CA SER A 45 11.65 -2.09 19.26
C SER A 45 10.85 -3.11 18.46
N ASP A 46 10.02 -2.65 17.52
CA ASP A 46 9.09 -3.54 16.82
C ASP A 46 9.70 -4.11 15.52
N LEU A 47 10.78 -3.49 15.02
CA LEU A 47 11.45 -3.92 13.79
C LEU A 47 12.03 -5.33 13.86
N PRO A 48 12.79 -5.73 14.91
CA PRO A 48 13.33 -7.09 14.98
C PRO A 48 12.22 -8.15 15.09
N VAL A 49 11.12 -7.84 15.80
CA VAL A 49 9.97 -8.75 15.93
C VAL A 49 9.29 -8.96 14.57
N ARG A 50 9.10 -7.89 13.80
CA ARG A 50 8.51 -7.96 12.45
C ARG A 50 9.42 -8.68 11.46
N ALA A 51 10.74 -8.48 11.56
CA ALA A 51 11.69 -9.20 10.74
C ALA A 51 11.71 -10.71 11.08
N ALA A 52 11.69 -11.04 12.37
CA ALA A 52 11.62 -12.43 12.83
C ALA A 52 10.32 -13.11 12.38
N SER A 53 9.16 -12.46 12.53
CA SER A 53 7.89 -13.02 12.07
C SER A 53 7.86 -13.19 10.55
N ALA A 54 8.39 -12.23 9.78
CA ALA A 54 8.53 -12.37 8.33
C ALA A 54 9.43 -13.56 7.94
N ALA A 55 10.57 -13.74 8.61
CA ALA A 55 11.46 -14.86 8.36
C ALA A 55 10.78 -16.21 8.63
N VAL A 56 10.04 -16.32 9.73
CA VAL A 56 9.25 -17.53 10.05
C VAL A 56 8.18 -17.79 8.98
N MET A 57 7.45 -16.75 8.56
CA MET A 57 6.42 -16.91 7.52
C MET A 57 7.01 -17.32 6.18
N ILE A 58 8.16 -16.77 5.79
CA ILE A 58 8.88 -17.17 4.56
C ILE A 58 9.32 -18.63 4.66
N ALA A 59 9.87 -19.06 5.81
CA ALA A 59 10.27 -20.43 6.02
C ALA A 59 9.08 -21.40 5.93
N LEU A 60 7.96 -21.08 6.57
CA LEU A 60 6.73 -21.88 6.50
C LEU A 60 6.18 -21.95 5.07
N ALA A 61 6.16 -20.83 4.35
CA ALA A 61 5.73 -20.80 2.95
C ALA A 61 6.65 -21.66 2.07
N ALA A 62 7.96 -21.56 2.24
CA ALA A 62 8.93 -22.35 1.51
C ALA A 62 8.79 -23.85 1.80
N LEU A 63 8.59 -24.22 3.07
CA LEU A 63 8.34 -25.61 3.47
C LEU A 63 7.02 -26.13 2.90
N ALA A 64 5.95 -25.34 2.89
CA ALA A 64 4.68 -25.71 2.29
C ALA A 64 4.80 -25.92 0.78
N VAL A 65 5.52 -25.03 0.08
CA VAL A 65 5.82 -25.16 -1.35
C VAL A 65 6.66 -26.40 -1.65
N TRP A 66 7.67 -26.68 -0.81
CA TRP A 66 8.52 -27.86 -0.95
C TRP A 66 7.77 -29.17 -0.69
N ALA A 67 6.93 -29.21 0.35
CA ALA A 67 6.11 -30.37 0.69
C ALA A 67 5.00 -30.63 -0.34
N GLY A 68 4.47 -29.58 -0.96
CA GLY A 68 3.47 -29.66 -2.03
C GLY A 68 2.13 -30.27 -1.59
N GLY A 69 1.27 -30.57 -2.57
CA GLY A 69 0.02 -31.30 -2.38
C GLY A 69 -0.87 -30.73 -1.26
N VAL A 70 -1.27 -31.60 -0.34
CA VAL A 70 -2.15 -31.24 0.78
C VAL A 70 -1.54 -30.22 1.75
N TRP A 71 -0.22 -30.18 1.88
CA TRP A 71 0.46 -29.24 2.78
C TRP A 71 0.45 -27.82 2.21
N LEU A 72 0.71 -27.68 0.90
CA LEU A 72 0.57 -26.41 0.20
C LEU A 72 -0.88 -25.93 0.19
N ALA A 73 -1.82 -26.81 -0.12
CA ALA A 73 -3.25 -26.49 -0.10
C ALA A 73 -3.72 -26.08 1.31
N GLY A 74 -3.27 -26.77 2.35
CA GLY A 74 -3.56 -26.42 3.74
C GLY A 74 -2.99 -25.06 4.14
N PHE A 75 -1.76 -24.74 3.72
CA PHE A 75 -1.16 -23.42 3.95
C PHE A 75 -1.94 -22.30 3.26
N ILE A 76 -2.25 -22.47 1.96
CA ILE A 76 -3.06 -21.50 1.20
C ILE A 76 -4.44 -21.33 1.86
N GLY A 77 -5.07 -22.44 2.25
CA GLY A 77 -6.36 -22.42 2.96
C GLY A 77 -6.30 -21.67 4.29
N ALA A 78 -5.23 -21.85 5.07
CA ALA A 78 -5.03 -21.13 6.33
C ALA A 78 -4.83 -19.62 6.10
N VAL A 79 -4.04 -19.23 5.09
CA VAL A 79 -3.86 -17.82 4.71
C VAL A 79 -5.19 -17.21 4.24
N ALA A 80 -5.92 -17.90 3.35
CA ALA A 80 -7.21 -17.45 2.85
C ALA A 80 -8.24 -17.30 3.98
N LEU A 81 -8.27 -18.21 4.94
CA LEU A 81 -9.11 -18.11 6.13
C LEU A 81 -8.73 -16.92 6.99
N ALA A 82 -7.43 -16.69 7.25
CA ALA A 82 -6.97 -15.53 8.00
C ALA A 82 -7.38 -14.22 7.32
N THR A 83 -7.18 -14.11 6.00
CA THR A 83 -7.61 -12.95 5.20
C THR A 83 -9.13 -12.77 5.24
N PHE A 84 -9.90 -13.85 5.16
CA PHE A 84 -11.37 -13.78 5.25
C PHE A 84 -11.84 -13.30 6.62
N VAL A 85 -11.23 -13.79 7.70
CA VAL A 85 -11.54 -13.34 9.07
C VAL A 85 -11.24 -11.85 9.22
N GLU A 86 -10.08 -11.39 8.77
CA GLU A 86 -9.73 -9.97 8.82
C GLU A 86 -10.71 -9.12 8.01
N TYR A 87 -11.03 -9.53 6.78
CA TYR A 87 -12.02 -8.87 5.94
C TYR A 87 -13.41 -8.82 6.61
N ALA A 88 -13.87 -9.93 7.21
CA ALA A 88 -15.16 -9.99 7.90
C ALA A 88 -15.21 -9.04 9.10
N LEU A 89 -14.12 -8.95 9.86
CA LEU A 89 -14.00 -8.01 10.99
C LEU A 89 -14.01 -6.56 10.52
N LEU A 90 -13.34 -6.25 9.41
CA LEU A 90 -13.36 -4.92 8.79
C LEU A 90 -14.76 -4.58 8.27
N GLY A 91 -15.40 -5.49 7.53
CA GLY A 91 -16.76 -5.30 7.02
C GLY A 91 -17.79 -5.09 8.14
N HIS A 92 -17.66 -5.81 9.26
CA HIS A 92 -18.54 -5.61 10.41
C HIS A 92 -18.41 -4.20 11.02
N ARG A 93 -17.21 -3.61 10.99
CA ARG A 93 -16.95 -2.24 11.46
C ARG A 93 -17.38 -1.18 10.45
N ALA A 94 -17.17 -1.44 9.16
CA ALA A 94 -17.47 -0.52 8.07
C ALA A 94 -18.99 -0.34 7.84
N PHE A 95 -19.77 -1.42 7.95
CA PHE A 95 -21.21 -1.39 7.69
C PHE A 95 -22.03 -1.39 8.98
N SER A 96 -22.91 -0.40 9.13
CA SER A 96 -23.81 -0.27 10.29
C SER A 96 -25.08 -1.12 10.17
N SER A 97 -25.56 -1.36 8.94
CA SER A 97 -26.76 -2.15 8.67
C SER A 97 -26.47 -3.65 8.64
N TRP A 98 -27.40 -4.45 9.17
CA TRP A 98 -27.31 -5.90 9.14
C TRP A 98 -27.23 -6.46 7.70
N SER A 99 -28.01 -5.89 6.78
CA SER A 99 -27.97 -6.26 5.36
C SER A 99 -26.62 -5.93 4.72
N GLY A 100 -26.03 -4.78 5.03
CA GLY A 100 -24.69 -4.40 4.53
C GLY A 100 -23.61 -5.36 5.00
N ARG A 101 -23.65 -5.77 6.28
CA ARG A 101 -22.75 -6.79 6.83
C ARG A 101 -22.93 -8.15 6.15
N GLY A 102 -24.17 -8.59 5.95
CA GLY A 102 -24.47 -9.84 5.26
C GLY A 102 -23.94 -9.85 3.82
N VAL A 103 -24.16 -8.78 3.06
CA VAL A 103 -23.64 -8.63 1.70
C VAL A 103 -22.12 -8.63 1.67
N ALA A 104 -21.47 -7.89 2.59
CA ALA A 104 -20.02 -7.89 2.70
C ALA A 104 -19.48 -9.29 2.98
N LEU A 105 -20.04 -10.02 3.95
CA LEU A 105 -19.62 -11.39 4.26
C LEU A 105 -19.74 -12.34 3.07
N VAL A 106 -20.86 -12.30 2.34
CA VAL A 106 -21.06 -13.14 1.15
C VAL A 106 -20.06 -12.77 0.06
N PHE A 107 -19.83 -11.47 -0.18
CA PHE A 107 -18.86 -10.99 -1.15
C PHE A 107 -17.43 -11.42 -0.79
N GLY A 108 -17.02 -11.24 0.47
CA GLY A 108 -15.71 -11.66 0.96
C GLY A 108 -15.50 -13.16 0.85
N LEU A 109 -16.52 -13.96 1.20
CA LEU A 109 -16.45 -15.41 1.11
C LEU A 109 -16.32 -15.85 -0.34
N ALA A 110 -17.12 -15.27 -1.24
CA ALA A 110 -17.05 -15.56 -2.67
C ALA A 110 -15.69 -15.17 -3.25
N TYR A 111 -15.21 -13.96 -2.98
CA TYR A 111 -13.96 -13.44 -3.54
C TYR A 111 -12.72 -14.16 -2.98
N ILE A 112 -12.56 -14.18 -1.66
CA ILE A 112 -11.37 -14.75 -0.99
C ILE A 112 -11.40 -16.27 -1.08
N GLY A 113 -12.58 -16.88 -0.93
CA GLY A 113 -12.74 -18.33 -1.08
C GLY A 113 -12.44 -18.80 -2.49
N PHE A 114 -12.95 -18.11 -3.52
CA PHE A 114 -12.62 -18.43 -4.91
C PHE A 114 -11.14 -18.24 -5.20
N ALA A 115 -10.53 -17.12 -4.75
CA ALA A 115 -9.10 -16.88 -4.94
C ALA A 115 -8.26 -17.96 -4.26
N GLY A 116 -8.57 -18.33 -3.01
CA GLY A 116 -7.87 -19.39 -2.27
C GLY A 116 -7.96 -20.73 -2.98
N LEU A 117 -9.17 -21.14 -3.40
CA LEU A 117 -9.37 -22.38 -4.16
C LEU A 117 -8.60 -22.33 -5.48
N PHE A 118 -8.68 -21.24 -6.23
CA PHE A 118 -7.98 -21.08 -7.51
C PHE A 118 -6.45 -21.23 -7.33
N LEU A 119 -5.88 -20.62 -6.30
CA LEU A 119 -4.46 -20.74 -5.97
C LEU A 119 -4.07 -22.19 -5.59
N THR A 120 -4.95 -22.97 -4.94
CA THR A 120 -4.64 -24.38 -4.63
C THR A 120 -4.58 -25.27 -5.86
N GLN A 121 -5.27 -24.91 -6.94
CA GLN A 121 -5.29 -25.67 -8.19
C GLN A 121 -4.20 -25.21 -9.16
N MET A 122 -3.50 -24.11 -8.88
CA MET A 122 -2.42 -23.63 -9.72
C MET A 122 -1.18 -24.53 -9.62
N PRO A 123 -0.48 -24.78 -10.73
CA PRO A 123 0.84 -25.38 -10.67
C PRO A 123 1.81 -24.43 -9.94
N VAL A 124 2.72 -25.01 -9.15
CA VAL A 124 3.62 -24.30 -8.24
C VAL A 124 4.40 -23.17 -8.95
N PHE A 125 4.82 -23.38 -10.20
CA PHE A 125 5.54 -22.34 -10.94
C PHE A 125 4.67 -21.09 -11.19
N LEU A 126 3.38 -21.25 -11.54
CA LEU A 126 2.47 -20.11 -11.70
C LEU A 126 2.19 -19.42 -10.37
N LEU A 127 2.07 -20.20 -9.29
CA LEU A 127 1.92 -19.66 -7.94
C LEU A 127 3.10 -18.74 -7.57
N VAL A 128 4.34 -19.19 -7.84
CA VAL A 128 5.55 -18.38 -7.66
C VAL A 128 5.52 -17.13 -8.55
N GLY A 129 5.09 -17.27 -9.80
CA GLY A 129 4.92 -16.14 -10.73
C GLY A 129 3.97 -15.07 -10.19
N VAL A 130 2.78 -15.47 -9.72
CA VAL A 130 1.75 -14.57 -9.19
C VAL A 130 2.20 -13.93 -7.87
N ILE A 131 2.63 -14.72 -6.89
CA ILE A 131 3.07 -14.22 -5.57
C ILE A 131 4.26 -13.27 -5.73
N GLY A 132 5.26 -13.67 -6.54
CA GLY A 132 6.43 -12.83 -6.80
C GLY A 132 6.05 -11.51 -7.47
N THR A 133 5.05 -11.51 -8.35
CA THR A 133 4.58 -10.26 -8.97
C THR A 133 4.06 -9.28 -7.91
N VAL A 134 3.19 -9.74 -7.00
CA VAL A 134 2.63 -8.88 -5.95
C VAL A 134 3.73 -8.37 -5.01
N ILE A 135 4.67 -9.23 -4.62
CA ILE A 135 5.83 -8.84 -3.79
C ILE A 135 6.66 -7.74 -4.46
N PHE A 136 6.92 -7.87 -5.77
CA PHE A 136 7.68 -6.88 -6.52
C PHE A 136 6.90 -5.57 -6.70
N VAL A 137 5.58 -5.64 -6.93
CA VAL A 137 4.72 -4.45 -6.97
C VAL A 137 4.87 -3.66 -5.68
N ASP A 138 4.66 -4.29 -4.52
CA ASP A 138 4.68 -3.61 -3.24
C ASP A 138 6.06 -3.04 -2.90
N THR A 139 7.11 -3.83 -3.18
CA THR A 139 8.49 -3.44 -2.92
C THR A 139 8.87 -2.20 -3.74
N PHE A 140 8.66 -2.24 -5.06
CA PHE A 140 9.03 -1.12 -5.92
C PHE A 140 8.10 0.08 -5.72
N ALA A 141 6.81 -0.14 -5.48
CA ALA A 141 5.89 0.95 -5.18
C ALA A 141 6.27 1.68 -3.90
N TYR A 142 6.72 0.95 -2.87
CA TYR A 142 7.26 1.55 -1.65
C TYR A 142 8.54 2.35 -1.93
N PHE A 143 9.51 1.77 -2.63
CA PHE A 143 10.78 2.44 -2.91
C PHE A 143 10.56 3.71 -3.74
N PHE A 144 9.91 3.61 -4.90
CA PHE A 144 9.67 4.76 -5.78
C PHE A 144 8.75 5.78 -5.12
N GLY A 145 7.71 5.31 -4.41
CA GLY A 145 6.81 6.19 -3.68
C GLY A 145 7.51 6.99 -2.59
N ARG A 146 8.53 6.43 -1.94
CA ARG A 146 9.28 7.09 -0.87
C ARG A 146 10.49 7.90 -1.35
N THR A 147 11.14 7.50 -2.44
CA THR A 147 12.31 8.21 -2.98
C THR A 147 11.92 9.34 -3.92
N ILE A 148 10.97 9.11 -4.83
CA ILE A 148 10.52 10.10 -5.83
C ILE A 148 9.36 10.94 -5.26
N GLY A 149 8.41 10.30 -4.57
CA GLY A 149 7.26 11.01 -3.99
C GLY A 149 6.28 11.52 -5.05
N GLY A 150 5.83 12.77 -4.90
CA GLY A 150 4.93 13.42 -5.87
C GLY A 150 3.43 13.33 -5.53
N PRO A 151 2.56 13.59 -6.52
CA PRO A 151 1.11 13.68 -6.31
C PRO A 151 0.51 12.37 -5.78
N LYS A 152 -0.41 12.51 -4.82
CA LYS A 152 -1.15 11.40 -4.22
C LYS A 152 -2.31 10.99 -5.13
N ILE A 153 -2.58 9.69 -5.22
CA ILE A 153 -3.62 9.14 -6.12
C ILE A 153 -5.02 9.42 -5.55
N ALA A 154 -5.27 9.00 -4.31
CA ALA A 154 -6.57 9.16 -3.64
C ALA A 154 -6.36 9.58 -2.17
N PRO A 155 -6.05 10.87 -1.90
CA PRO A 155 -5.69 11.33 -0.55
C PRO A 155 -6.75 11.04 0.53
N ALA A 156 -8.03 11.06 0.14
CA ALA A 156 -9.16 10.80 1.04
C ALA A 156 -9.26 9.33 1.46
N ILE A 157 -8.77 8.41 0.64
CA ILE A 157 -8.84 6.95 0.86
C ILE A 157 -7.50 6.43 1.39
N SER A 158 -6.41 6.67 0.67
CA SER A 158 -5.06 6.25 1.07
C SER A 158 -4.06 7.41 0.95
N PRO A 159 -3.63 8.00 2.08
CA PRO A 159 -2.82 9.22 2.08
C PRO A 159 -1.34 8.97 1.76
N SER A 160 -0.91 7.70 1.71
CA SER A 160 0.48 7.29 1.49
C SER A 160 0.77 6.86 0.04
N LYS A 161 -0.25 6.55 -0.77
CA LYS A 161 -0.07 6.06 -2.15
C LYS A 161 0.11 7.23 -3.13
N THR A 162 1.16 7.16 -3.96
CA THR A 162 1.55 8.18 -4.94
C THR A 162 1.58 7.62 -6.36
N TRP A 163 1.45 8.50 -7.36
CA TRP A 163 1.56 8.12 -8.77
C TRP A 163 2.96 7.57 -9.12
N ALA A 164 4.02 8.14 -8.54
CA ALA A 164 5.37 7.60 -8.71
C ALA A 164 5.50 6.19 -8.12
N GLY A 165 4.84 5.92 -6.98
CA GLY A 165 4.75 4.58 -6.41
C GLY A 165 4.03 3.61 -7.32
N LEU A 166 2.88 3.99 -7.91
CA LEU A 166 2.18 3.13 -8.87
C LEU A 166 3.07 2.79 -10.08
N LEU A 167 3.75 3.78 -10.66
CA LEU A 167 4.70 3.53 -11.77
C LEU A 167 5.85 2.63 -11.34
N GLY A 168 6.38 2.81 -10.12
CA GLY A 168 7.34 1.89 -9.53
C GLY A 168 6.80 0.47 -9.46
N GLY A 169 5.56 0.29 -9.02
CA GLY A 169 4.88 -1.01 -9.00
C GLY A 169 4.79 -1.66 -10.38
N VAL A 170 4.46 -0.88 -11.43
CA VAL A 170 4.47 -1.37 -12.83
C VAL A 170 5.86 -1.86 -13.23
N VAL A 171 6.90 -1.08 -12.91
CA VAL A 171 8.29 -1.45 -13.20
C VAL A 171 8.67 -2.74 -12.46
N GLY A 172 8.36 -2.83 -11.17
CA GLY A 172 8.65 -4.01 -10.35
C GLY A 172 7.97 -5.27 -10.90
N ALA A 173 6.67 -5.19 -11.21
CA ALA A 173 5.92 -6.29 -11.81
C ALA A 173 6.52 -6.72 -13.16
N SER A 174 6.84 -5.75 -14.02
CA SER A 174 7.40 -6.01 -15.36
C SER A 174 8.76 -6.70 -15.27
N LEU A 175 9.63 -6.27 -14.35
CA LEU A 175 10.95 -6.88 -14.12
C LEU A 175 10.83 -8.33 -13.64
N TRP A 176 9.93 -8.57 -12.68
CA TRP A 176 9.68 -9.92 -12.18
C TRP A 176 9.14 -10.84 -13.29
N LEU A 177 8.11 -10.39 -14.02
CA LEU A 177 7.52 -11.16 -15.12
C LEU A 177 8.55 -11.45 -16.22
N ALA A 178 9.36 -10.47 -16.61
CA ALA A 178 10.42 -10.66 -17.60
C ALA A 178 11.44 -11.72 -17.15
N GLY A 179 11.93 -11.63 -15.90
CA GLY A 179 12.85 -12.61 -15.35
C GLY A 179 12.23 -14.00 -15.22
N PHE A 180 10.97 -14.07 -14.77
CA PHE A 180 10.22 -15.31 -14.63
C PHE A 180 10.02 -16.01 -15.99
N VAL A 181 9.56 -15.29 -17.01
CA VAL A 181 9.39 -15.81 -18.38
C VAL A 181 10.73 -16.27 -18.94
N TRP A 182 11.81 -15.51 -18.75
CA TRP A 182 13.15 -15.88 -19.21
C TRP A 182 13.65 -17.18 -18.58
N VAL A 183 13.46 -17.37 -17.27
CA VAL A 183 13.83 -18.63 -16.58
C VAL A 183 13.00 -19.81 -17.08
N LEU A 184 11.70 -19.63 -17.30
CA LEU A 184 10.83 -20.68 -17.85
C LEU A 184 11.21 -21.05 -19.28
N ALA A 185 11.59 -20.06 -20.10
CA ALA A 185 12.07 -20.26 -21.47
C ALA A 185 13.32 -21.14 -21.50
N GLY A 186 14.31 -20.82 -20.67
CA GLY A 186 15.57 -21.56 -20.60
C GLY A 186 15.43 -23.01 -20.11
N ARG A 187 14.32 -23.36 -19.45
CA ARG A 187 14.05 -24.71 -18.95
C ARG A 187 13.22 -25.58 -19.91
N GLY A 188 12.91 -25.10 -21.13
CA GLY A 188 12.07 -25.81 -22.08
C GLY A 188 10.62 -26.02 -21.61
N SER A 189 10.24 -25.47 -20.45
CA SER A 189 8.88 -25.51 -19.88
C SER A 189 7.96 -24.47 -20.51
N PHE A 190 8.36 -23.93 -21.68
CA PHE A 190 7.79 -22.76 -22.34
C PHE A 190 6.44 -23.01 -23.02
N ALA A 191 5.98 -24.27 -23.06
CA ALA A 191 4.83 -24.68 -23.87
C ALA A 191 3.47 -24.07 -23.44
N MET A 192 3.31 -23.60 -22.19
CA MET A 192 2.05 -22.95 -21.75
C MET A 192 2.15 -21.44 -21.52
N VAL A 193 3.24 -20.92 -20.95
CA VAL A 193 3.38 -19.48 -20.63
C VAL A 193 3.97 -18.68 -21.79
N GLY A 194 4.85 -19.31 -22.57
CA GLY A 194 5.57 -18.67 -23.67
C GLY A 194 4.75 -18.37 -24.91
N TYR A 195 3.56 -18.95 -25.04
CA TYR A 195 2.69 -18.73 -26.20
C TYR A 195 1.95 -17.38 -26.16
N TYR A 196 1.78 -16.78 -24.97
CA TYR A 196 0.92 -15.59 -24.79
C TYR A 196 1.64 -14.33 -24.33
N ILE A 197 2.85 -14.44 -23.74
CA ILE A 197 3.66 -13.29 -23.30
C ILE A 197 5.07 -13.47 -23.85
N VAL A 198 5.31 -12.95 -25.04
CA VAL A 198 6.58 -13.09 -25.77
C VAL A 198 7.24 -11.74 -26.05
N ASP A 199 6.45 -10.66 -26.10
CA ASP A 199 6.97 -9.32 -26.35
C ASP A 199 7.08 -8.49 -25.06
N ALA A 200 8.09 -7.63 -25.01
CA ALA A 200 8.32 -6.67 -23.93
C ALA A 200 7.08 -5.79 -23.69
N ALA A 201 6.35 -5.41 -24.74
CA ALA A 201 5.12 -4.64 -24.61
C ALA A 201 4.03 -5.41 -23.85
N GLN A 202 3.89 -6.72 -24.09
CA GLN A 202 2.93 -7.58 -23.38
C GLN A 202 3.31 -7.75 -21.92
N ILE A 203 4.61 -7.89 -21.61
CA ILE A 203 5.11 -7.97 -20.24
C ILE A 203 4.79 -6.68 -19.48
N VAL A 204 5.06 -5.52 -20.08
CA VAL A 204 4.79 -4.22 -19.45
C VAL A 204 3.29 -4.01 -19.27
N ALA A 205 2.47 -4.37 -20.26
CA ALA A 205 1.02 -4.29 -20.15
C ALA A 205 0.47 -5.19 -19.04
N ALA A 206 0.95 -6.44 -18.96
CA ALA A 206 0.59 -7.37 -17.87
C ALA A 206 1.04 -6.84 -16.51
N GLY A 207 2.27 -6.33 -16.41
CA GLY A 207 2.80 -5.69 -15.21
C GLY A 207 1.98 -4.48 -14.78
N ALA A 208 1.53 -3.66 -15.72
CA ALA A 208 0.67 -2.51 -15.44
C ALA A 208 -0.70 -2.93 -14.89
N ILE A 209 -1.34 -3.92 -15.53
CA ILE A 209 -2.63 -4.45 -15.08
C ILE A 209 -2.51 -5.03 -13.67
N LEU A 210 -1.47 -5.84 -13.41
CA LEU A 210 -1.26 -6.47 -12.11
C LEU A 210 -0.92 -5.45 -11.01
N ALA A 211 -0.11 -4.44 -11.31
CA ALA A 211 0.17 -3.35 -10.37
C ALA A 211 -1.10 -2.56 -10.01
N ILE A 212 -1.93 -2.23 -11.00
CA ILE A 212 -3.21 -1.55 -10.76
C ILE A 212 -4.14 -2.45 -9.93
N ALA A 213 -4.25 -3.74 -10.27
CA ALA A 213 -5.08 -4.69 -9.54
C ALA A 213 -4.66 -4.83 -8.07
N ALA A 214 -3.36 -5.04 -7.82
CA ALA A 214 -2.81 -5.13 -6.47
C ALA A 214 -3.08 -3.86 -5.66
N GLN A 215 -2.80 -2.69 -6.23
CA GLN A 215 -2.96 -1.42 -5.53
C GLN A 215 -4.43 -1.03 -5.33
N SER A 216 -5.34 -1.50 -6.19
CA SER A 216 -6.79 -1.36 -6.00
C SER A 216 -7.28 -2.11 -4.78
N GLY A 217 -6.71 -3.28 -4.49
CA GLY A 217 -6.97 -4.03 -3.24
C GLY A 217 -6.60 -3.21 -2.01
N ASP A 218 -5.41 -2.60 -2.00
CA ASP A 218 -4.97 -1.71 -0.91
C ASP A 218 -5.88 -0.50 -0.72
N PHE A 219 -6.38 0.10 -1.81
CA PHE A 219 -7.34 1.21 -1.73
C PHE A 219 -8.67 0.74 -1.16
N PHE A 220 -9.15 -0.44 -1.57
CA PHE A 220 -10.38 -1.03 -1.04
C PHE A 220 -10.27 -1.32 0.45
N GLU A 221 -9.17 -1.91 0.90
CA GLU A 221 -8.89 -2.15 2.31
C GLU A 221 -8.81 -0.81 3.10
N SER A 222 -8.11 0.18 2.55
CA SER A 222 -8.00 1.51 3.16
C SER A 222 -9.35 2.23 3.25
N TRP A 223 -10.25 1.99 2.30
CA TRP A 223 -11.61 2.51 2.33
C TRP A 223 -12.45 1.82 3.41
N LEU A 224 -12.38 0.49 3.52
CA LEU A 224 -13.09 -0.27 4.57
C LEU A 224 -12.66 0.09 5.99
N LYS A 225 -11.42 0.56 6.17
CA LYS A 225 -10.90 0.99 7.48
C LYS A 225 -11.42 2.36 7.92
N ARG A 226 -12.11 3.11 7.07
CA ARG A 226 -12.60 4.47 7.32
C ARG A 226 -14.09 4.47 7.60
#